data_AF-A0A350SQF0-F1
#
_entry.id   AF-A0A350SQF0-F1
#
_cell.length_a   1.000
_cell.length_b   1.000
_cell.length_c   1.000
_cell.angle_alpha   90.00
_cell.angle_beta   90.00
_cell.angle_gamma   90.00
#
_symmetry.space_group_name_H-M   'P 1'
#
loop_
_entity.id
_entity.type
_entity.pdbx_description
1 polymer ?
#
loop_
_entity_poly.entity_id
_entity_poly.type
_entity_poly.pdbx_seq_one_letter_code
_entity_poly.pdbx_strand_id
1 'polypeptide(L)'
;MKTFITKRWQGRIGWRTLFWRDLLLVGTGLNLLMTGVALALLSQEVPLPWVLFAHLLPVPYNMLIVTAIWRARRRPTAVLGVSVFWLLLFMAV
;
A
#
# COMPACT_ATOMS: atom_id res chain seq x y z
N MET A 1 5.10 1.70 18.49
CA MET A 1 5.13 1.77 17.00
C MET A 1 6.48 1.42 16.37
N LYS A 2 7.63 1.82 16.94
CA LYS A 2 8.97 1.55 16.35
C LYS A 2 9.18 0.07 15.96
N THR A 3 8.77 -0.88 16.79
CA THR A 3 8.99 -2.32 16.62
C THR A 3 8.31 -2.96 15.39
N PHE A 4 7.19 -2.42 14.91
CA PHE A 4 6.46 -2.99 13.76
C PHE A 4 7.14 -2.65 12.44
N ILE A 5 7.65 -1.41 12.34
CA ILE A 5 8.44 -0.92 11.22
C ILE A 5 9.79 -1.62 11.21
N THR A 6 10.49 -1.73 12.35
CA THR A 6 11.82 -2.36 12.40
C THR A 6 11.79 -3.84 12.00
N LYS A 7 10.77 -4.61 12.41
CA LYS A 7 10.65 -6.04 12.05
C LYS A 7 10.42 -6.25 10.54
N ARG A 8 9.62 -5.39 9.89
CA ARG A 8 9.42 -5.41 8.43
C ARG A 8 10.63 -4.88 7.67
N TRP A 9 11.28 -3.84 8.21
CA TRP A 9 12.48 -3.22 7.64
C TRP A 9 13.72 -4.11 7.69
N GLN A 10 13.81 -5.00 8.69
CA GLN A 10 14.91 -5.96 8.85
C GLN A 10 14.82 -7.17 7.89
N GLY A 11 13.79 -7.27 7.05
CA GLY A 11 13.66 -8.37 6.08
C GLY A 11 13.47 -9.75 6.71
N ARG A 12 13.03 -9.82 7.97
CA ARG A 12 12.74 -11.09 8.68
C ARG A 12 11.46 -11.77 8.19
N ILE A 13 10.61 -11.05 7.45
CA ILE A 13 9.39 -11.59 6.84
C ILE A 13 9.71 -11.98 5.39
N GLY A 14 9.37 -13.20 5.01
CA GLY A 14 9.60 -13.70 3.65
C GLY A 14 8.85 -12.88 2.60
N TRP A 15 9.46 -12.71 1.43
CA TRP A 15 8.91 -11.93 0.32
C TRP A 15 7.50 -12.39 -0.09
N ARG A 16 7.18 -13.69 0.03
CA ARG A 16 5.85 -14.23 -0.25
C ARG A 16 4.78 -13.64 0.65
N THR A 17 5.04 -13.53 1.96
CA THR A 17 4.07 -12.97 2.91
C THR A 17 3.90 -11.47 2.70
N LEU A 18 4.99 -10.75 2.42
CA LEU A 18 4.93 -9.31 2.11
C LEU A 18 4.15 -9.04 0.82
N PHE A 19 4.34 -9.87 -0.21
CA PHE A 19 3.65 -9.71 -1.50
C PHE A 19 2.18 -10.13 -1.42
N TRP A 20 1.88 -11.33 -0.94
CA TRP A 20 0.50 -11.83 -0.93
C TRP A 20 -0.36 -11.19 0.13
N ARG A 21 0.14 -11.12 1.38
CA ARG A 21 -0.67 -10.62 2.49
C ARG A 21 -0.59 -9.11 2.57
N ASP A 22 0.60 -8.53 2.63
CA ASP A 22 0.73 -7.10 2.90
C ASP A 22 0.43 -6.26 1.64
N LEU A 23 0.94 -6.61 0.45
CA LEU A 23 0.69 -5.87 -0.79
C LEU A 23 -0.70 -6.19 -1.39
N LEU A 24 -0.98 -7.45 -1.74
CA LEU A 24 -2.24 -7.77 -2.42
C LEU A 24 -3.45 -7.71 -1.49
N LEU A 25 -3.38 -8.33 -0.31
CA LEU A 25 -4.55 -8.45 0.57
C LEU A 25 -4.81 -7.16 1.37
N VAL A 26 -3.79 -6.66 2.08
CA VAL A 26 -3.93 -5.44 2.88
C VAL A 26 -3.89 -4.19 2.00
N GLY A 27 -2.98 -4.10 1.03
CA GLY A 27 -2.93 -2.95 0.12
C GLY A 27 -4.21 -2.77 -0.68
N THR A 28 -4.75 -3.83 -1.29
CA THR A 28 -6.02 -3.73 -2.05
C THR A 28 -7.20 -3.45 -1.12
N GLY A 29 -7.27 -4.11 0.04
CA GLY A 29 -8.32 -3.86 1.02
C GLY A 29 -8.32 -2.42 1.52
N LEU A 30 -7.13 -1.87 1.82
CA LEU A 30 -6.98 -0.49 2.27
C LEU A 30 -7.32 0.52 1.16
N ASN A 31 -6.87 0.26 -0.08
CA ASN A 31 -7.23 1.10 -1.23
C ASN A 31 -8.73 1.10 -1.46
N LEU A 32 -9.38 -0.08 -1.49
CA LEU A 32 -10.82 -0.18 -1.70
C LEU A 32 -11.62 0.51 -0.58
N LEU A 33 -11.19 0.36 0.67
CA LEU A 33 -11.78 1.09 1.80
C LEU A 33 -11.64 2.60 1.64
N MET A 34 -10.46 3.09 1.23
CA MET A 34 -10.26 4.53 1.02
C MET A 34 -10.99 5.06 -0.20
N THR A 35 -11.14 4.29 -1.28
CA THR A 35 -12.02 4.64 -2.39
C THR A 35 -13.47 4.74 -1.92
N GLY A 36 -13.94 3.79 -1.12
CA GLY A 36 -15.27 3.83 -0.51
C GLY A 36 -15.48 5.05 0.39
N VAL A 37 -14.47 5.38 1.22
CA VAL A 37 -14.48 6.58 2.06
C VAL A 37 -14.50 7.84 1.19
N ALA A 38 -13.68 7.92 0.13
CA ALA A 38 -13.65 9.07 -0.77
C ALA A 38 -15.01 9.29 -1.46
N LEU A 39 -15.65 8.21 -1.93
CA LEU A 39 -17.00 8.27 -2.49
C LEU A 39 -18.04 8.71 -1.45
N ALA A 40 -17.95 8.22 -0.22
CA ALA A 40 -18.84 8.61 0.88
C ALA A 40 -18.63 10.07 1.32
N LEU A 41 -17.41 10.60 1.23
CA LEU A 41 -17.12 12.01 1.50
C LEU A 41 -17.63 12.89 0.35
N LEU A 42 -17.50 12.44 -0.90
CA LEU A 42 -18.08 13.11 -2.07
C LEU A 42 -19.60 13.19 -1.98
N SER A 43 -20.28 12.11 -1.55
CA SER A 43 -21.73 12.12 -1.39
C SER A 43 -22.23 13.00 -0.23
N GLN A 44 -21.34 13.37 0.68
CA GLN A 44 -21.61 14.32 1.76
C GLN A 44 -21.22 15.76 1.40
N GLU A 45 -20.90 16.04 0.13
CA GLU A 45 -20.45 17.35 -0.37
C GLU A 45 -19.24 17.91 0.41
N VAL A 46 -18.42 17.02 0.99
CA VAL A 46 -17.24 17.40 1.75
C VAL A 46 -16.25 18.12 0.81
N PRO A 47 -15.58 19.18 1.27
CA PRO A 47 -14.63 19.91 0.44
C PRO A 47 -13.56 18.97 -0.15
N LEU A 48 -13.34 19.12 -1.45
CA LEU A 48 -12.41 18.31 -2.26
C LEU A 48 -11.04 18.03 -1.60
N PRO A 49 -10.40 18.99 -0.88
CA PRO A 49 -9.13 18.73 -0.21
C PRO A 49 -9.20 17.56 0.79
N TRP A 50 -10.30 17.41 1.54
CA TRP A 50 -10.46 16.34 2.51
C TRP A 50 -10.67 14.98 1.84
N VAL A 51 -11.40 14.96 0.72
CA VAL A 51 -11.55 13.77 -0.13
C VAL A 51 -10.18 13.33 -0.64
N LEU A 52 -9.37 14.27 -1.13
CA LEU A 52 -8.00 14.02 -1.59
C LEU A 52 -7.10 13.51 -0.46
N PHE A 53 -7.17 14.09 0.74
CA PHE A 53 -6.40 13.62 1.89
C PHE A 53 -6.73 12.17 2.27
N ALA A 54 -8.03 11.82 2.28
CA ALA A 54 -8.46 10.45 2.54
C ALA A 54 -7.97 9.49 1.44
N HIS A 55 -8.02 9.91 0.18
CA HIS A 55 -7.57 9.12 -0.95
C HIS A 55 -6.03 8.98 -1.03
N LEU A 56 -5.28 9.97 -0.54
CA LEU A 56 -3.82 9.97 -0.49
C LEU A 56 -3.25 9.20 0.73
N LEU A 57 -4.09 8.90 1.73
CA LEU A 57 -3.69 8.19 2.95
C LEU A 57 -3.04 6.80 2.72
N PRO A 58 -3.49 5.98 1.75
CA PRO A 58 -2.86 4.71 1.39
C PRO A 58 -1.44 4.83 0.81
N VAL A 59 -1.11 5.95 0.17
CA VAL A 59 0.17 6.14 -0.52
C VAL A 59 1.38 5.89 0.39
N PRO A 60 1.50 6.49 1.59
CA PRO A 60 2.63 6.21 2.49
C PRO A 60 2.67 4.75 2.95
N TYR A 61 1.52 4.09 3.09
CA TYR A 61 1.45 2.66 3.44
C TYR A 61 1.97 1.78 2.28
N ASN A 62 1.50 2.06 1.06
CA ASN A 62 1.90 1.35 -0.15
C ASN A 62 3.41 1.52 -0.43
N MET A 63 3.96 2.72 -0.24
CA MET A 63 5.41 2.96 -0.34
C MET A 63 6.22 2.16 0.70
N LEU A 64 5.71 2.04 1.93
CA LEU A 64 6.38 1.27 2.99
C LEU A 64 6.43 -0.24 2.65
N ILE A 65 5.36 -0.80 2.07
CA ILE A 65 5.36 -2.20 1.65
C ILE A 65 6.28 -2.42 0.46
N VAL A 66 6.24 -1.56 -0.55
CA VAL A 66 7.10 -1.69 -1.74
C VAL A 66 8.58 -1.61 -1.34
N THR A 67 8.95 -0.66 -0.47
CA THR A 67 10.32 -0.57 0.06
C THR A 67 10.71 -1.78 0.91
N ALA A 68 9.78 -2.37 1.67
CA ALA A 68 10.02 -3.61 2.42
C ALA A 68 10.23 -4.81 1.48
N ILE A 69 9.45 -4.95 0.40
CA ILE A 69 9.66 -5.97 -0.63
C ILE A 69 11.02 -5.74 -1.30
N TRP A 70 11.38 -4.49 -1.58
CA TRP A 70 12.69 -4.09 -2.10
C TRP A 70 13.85 -4.23 -1.11
N ARG A 71 13.59 -4.65 0.13
CA ARG A 71 14.62 -5.04 1.11
C ARG A 71 14.60 -6.54 1.43
N ALA A 72 13.57 -7.28 1.02
CA ALA A 72 13.45 -8.71 1.29
C ALA A 72 14.53 -9.54 0.58
N ARG A 73 15.10 -10.54 1.28
CA ARG A 73 16.18 -11.40 0.77
C ARG A 73 15.60 -12.52 -0.12
N ARG A 74 16.32 -12.92 -1.18
CA ARG A 74 15.89 -13.96 -2.17
C ARG A 74 14.56 -13.66 -2.89
N ARG A 75 14.32 -12.39 -3.24
CA ARG A 75 13.13 -11.97 -4.00
C ARG A 75 13.37 -12.11 -5.52
N PRO A 76 12.39 -12.63 -6.29
CA PRO A 76 12.45 -12.59 -7.75
C PRO A 76 12.30 -11.16 -8.28
N THR A 77 13.02 -10.80 -9.34
CA THR A 77 12.93 -9.48 -9.99
C THR A 77 11.51 -9.19 -10.50
N ALA A 78 10.78 -10.22 -10.94
CA ALA A 78 9.39 -10.12 -11.36
C ALA A 78 8.47 -9.58 -10.24
N VAL A 79 8.70 -9.97 -8.98
CA VAL A 79 7.89 -9.51 -7.84
C VAL A 79 8.05 -8.02 -7.62
N LEU A 80 9.23 -7.46 -7.91
CA LEU A 80 9.45 -6.02 -7.84
C LEU A 80 8.74 -5.28 -8.95
N GLY A 81 8.85 -5.78 -10.18
CA GLY A 81 8.12 -5.22 -11.32
C GLY A 81 6.62 -5.19 -11.04
N VAL A 82 6.06 -6.30 -10.55
CA VAL A 82 4.64 -6.39 -10.21
C VAL A 82 4.27 -5.46 -9.04
N SER A 83 5.12 -5.33 -8.02
CA SER A 83 4.83 -4.45 -6.88
C SER A 83 4.83 -2.96 -7.27
N VAL A 84 5.77 -2.55 -8.13
CA VAL A 84 5.84 -1.18 -8.67
C VAL A 84 4.67 -0.93 -9.62
N PHE A 85 4.39 -1.89 -10.51
CA PHE A 85 3.24 -1.82 -11.41
C PHE A 85 1.93 -1.69 -10.64
N TRP A 86 1.74 -2.50 -9.59
CA TRP A 86 0.58 -2.43 -8.71
C TRP A 86 0.45 -1.06 -8.03
N LEU A 87 1.56 -0.49 -7.55
CA LEU A 87 1.57 0.84 -6.92
C LEU A 87 1.22 1.94 -7.94
N LEU A 88 1.74 1.86 -9.16
CA LEU A 88 1.41 2.82 -10.23
C LEU A 88 -0.04 2.70 -10.67
N LEU A 89 -0.56 1.47 -10.80
CA LEU A 89 -1.96 1.22 -11.14
C LEU A 89 -2.90 1.84 -10.11
N PHE A 90 -2.62 1.68 -8.83
CA PHE A 90 -3.42 2.29 -7.76
C PHE A 90 -3.21 3.79 -7.56
N MET A 91 -2.13 4.36 -8.08
CA MET A 91 -1.97 5.82 -8.15
C MET A 91 -2.78 6.43 -9.29
N ALA A 92 -3.13 5.63 -10.30
CA ALA A 92 -3.87 6.05 -11.47
C ALA A 92 -5.40 5.84 -11.36
N VAL A 93 -5.85 5.09 -10.35
CA VAL A 93 -7.27 4.76 -10.07
C VAL A 93 -7.75 5.50 -8.83
#